data_AF-I8A956-F1
#
_entry.id   AF-I8A956-F1
#
_cell.length_a   1.000
_cell.length_b   1.000
_cell.length_c   1.000
_cell.angle_alpha   90.00
_cell.angle_beta   90.00
_cell.angle_gamma   90.00
#
_symmetry.space_group_name_H-M   'P 1'
#
loop_
_entity.id
_entity.type
_entity.pdbx_description
1 polymer ?
#
loop_
_entity_poly.entity_id
_entity_poly.type
_entity_poly.pdbx_seq_one_letter_code
_entity_poly.pdbx_strand_id
1 'polypeptide(L)'
;MSYVSVPKEEHDSPDAEQLAIKTRDPSGRLCDINIVLALVAVSLCFGMGVFMFFDLAYDQMKPAETTSAPQFQFNCGSSTSEARAAGCRFDSTTFTWVPPACFGEPLMEEFLGSKNWTWSLDDFAREGDFESLYTTMDYHVTHCAYAWKKLHRSLFSGDLSHIDGYTASTASTSAIIGEISWLW
;
A
#
# COMPACT_ATOMS: atom_id res chain seq x y z
N MET A 1 96.38 38.23 -22.07
CA MET A 1 96.32 37.22 -20.99
C MET A 1 96.95 37.89 -19.76
N SER A 2 96.21 38.59 -18.88
CA SER A 2 95.39 38.09 -17.75
C SER A 2 96.12 37.01 -16.93
N TYR A 3 96.29 37.09 -15.61
CA TYR A 3 95.74 37.93 -14.53
C TYR A 3 96.67 37.81 -13.30
N VAL A 4 96.29 38.43 -12.18
CA VAL A 4 96.43 37.99 -10.77
C VAL A 4 97.05 39.04 -9.83
N SER A 5 96.20 39.57 -8.95
CA SER A 5 96.34 39.39 -7.49
C SER A 5 95.04 39.75 -6.77
N VAL A 6 94.68 38.90 -5.81
CA VAL A 6 93.50 38.94 -4.92
C VAL A 6 93.85 39.76 -3.68
N PRO A 7 92.86 40.46 -3.07
CA PRO A 7 92.79 40.41 -1.60
C PRO A 7 91.38 40.23 -1.00
N LYS A 8 91.37 39.32 -0.01
CA LYS A 8 90.56 39.15 1.23
C LYS A 8 89.37 40.07 1.52
N GLU A 9 88.29 39.49 2.05
CA GLU A 9 87.85 39.61 3.46
C GLU A 9 86.67 38.67 3.74
N GLU A 10 86.61 38.21 4.98
CA GLU A 10 85.68 37.25 5.57
C GLU A 10 84.42 37.98 6.04
N HIS A 11 83.22 37.49 5.73
CA HIS A 11 82.00 37.98 6.34
C HIS A 11 81.03 36.84 6.59
N ASP A 12 80.89 36.53 7.88
CA ASP A 12 79.88 35.78 8.62
C ASP A 12 78.84 34.95 7.85
N SER A 13 78.72 33.69 8.28
CA SER A 13 77.50 32.89 8.15
C SER A 13 76.37 33.55 8.96
N PRO A 14 75.17 33.69 8.38
CA PRO A 14 73.96 33.39 9.12
C PRO A 14 73.38 32.13 8.51
N ASP A 15 73.65 31.03 9.21
CA ASP A 15 72.94 29.79 9.02
C ASP A 15 71.43 30.03 9.08
N ALA A 16 70.71 29.40 8.16
CA ALA A 16 69.36 28.92 8.39
C ALA A 16 68.28 29.94 8.79
N GLU A 17 67.84 30.84 7.89
CA GLU A 17 66.43 31.24 7.93
C GLU A 17 65.92 31.82 6.61
N GLN A 18 64.70 31.39 6.22
CA GLN A 18 63.81 32.07 5.27
C GLN A 18 64.36 32.23 3.82
N LEU A 19 64.21 31.28 2.91
CA LEU A 19 62.93 31.00 2.27
C LEU A 19 63.16 29.84 1.34
N ALA A 20 62.86 28.65 1.86
CA ALA A 20 62.49 27.52 1.03
C ALA A 20 61.42 28.00 0.03
N ILE A 21 61.81 28.18 -1.24
CA ILE A 21 60.86 28.00 -2.33
C ILE A 21 60.56 26.51 -2.29
N LYS A 22 59.62 26.16 -1.41
CA LYS A 22 59.05 24.82 -1.29
C LYS A 22 58.49 24.51 -2.66
N THR A 23 59.21 23.72 -3.43
CA THR A 23 58.76 23.14 -4.68
C THR A 23 57.47 22.40 -4.35
N ARG A 24 56.35 23.05 -4.67
CA ARG A 24 55.04 22.61 -4.25
C ARG A 24 54.61 21.52 -5.22
N ASP A 25 54.89 20.28 -4.84
CA ASP A 25 54.59 19.08 -5.62
C ASP A 25 53.11 19.07 -6.07
N PRO A 26 52.82 19.12 -7.38
CA PRO A 26 51.47 19.07 -7.89
C PRO A 26 50.78 17.73 -7.61
N SER A 27 51.54 16.62 -7.46
CA SER A 27 51.01 15.28 -7.20
C SER A 27 50.30 15.18 -5.84
N GLY A 28 50.90 15.76 -4.80
CA GLY A 28 50.32 15.79 -3.45
C GLY A 28 49.00 16.57 -3.39
N ARG A 29 48.92 17.73 -4.06
CA ARG A 29 47.68 18.53 -4.08
C ARG A 29 46.53 17.85 -4.82
N LEU A 30 46.81 17.10 -5.88
CA LEU A 30 45.78 16.35 -6.59
C LEU A 30 45.25 15.19 -5.73
N CYS A 31 46.12 14.49 -4.98
CA CYS A 31 45.66 13.48 -4.02
C CYS A 31 44.81 14.10 -2.90
N ASP A 32 45.23 15.24 -2.35
CA ASP A 32 44.48 15.94 -1.30
C ASP A 32 43.09 16.38 -1.79
N ILE A 33 42.99 16.90 -3.02
CA ILE A 33 41.71 17.31 -3.62
C ILE A 33 40.81 16.11 -3.85
N ASN A 34 41.32 15.01 -4.40
CA ASN A 34 40.53 13.80 -4.64
C ASN A 34 40.04 13.15 -3.34
N ILE A 35 40.86 13.15 -2.28
CA ILE A 35 40.48 12.66 -0.95
C ILE A 35 39.38 13.55 -0.36
N VAL A 36 39.52 14.88 -0.43
CA VAL A 36 38.49 15.82 0.05
C VAL A 36 37.18 15.64 -0.73
N LEU A 37 37.23 15.49 -2.05
CA LEU A 37 36.05 15.23 -2.88
C LEU A 37 35.38 13.89 -2.53
N ALA A 38 36.15 12.84 -2.28
CA ALA A 38 35.62 11.55 -1.86
C ALA A 38 34.94 11.64 -0.48
N LEU A 39 35.53 12.35 0.47
CA LEU A 39 34.95 12.55 1.81
C LEU A 39 33.64 13.36 1.75
N VAL A 40 33.59 14.39 0.91
CA VAL A 40 32.37 15.16 0.65
C VAL A 40 31.29 14.27 0.02
N ALA A 41 31.64 13.47 -0.98
CA ALA A 41 30.71 12.55 -1.64
C ALA A 41 30.14 11.49 -0.67
N VAL A 42 30.99 10.88 0.17
CA VAL A 42 30.55 9.91 1.19
C VAL A 42 29.63 10.56 2.21
N SER A 43 29.95 11.79 2.65
CA SER A 43 29.11 12.53 3.59
C SER A 43 27.74 12.87 3.01
N LEU A 44 27.68 13.24 1.72
CA LEU A 44 26.42 13.49 1.01
C LEU A 44 25.60 12.22 0.84
N CYS A 45 26.23 11.10 0.43
CA CYS A 45 25.53 9.82 0.30
C CYS A 45 24.97 9.32 1.63
N PHE A 46 25.74 9.45 2.71
CA PHE A 46 25.29 9.09 4.05
C PHE A 46 24.15 9.99 4.51
N GLY A 47 24.26 11.32 4.31
CA GLY A 47 23.21 12.27 4.64
C GLY A 47 21.91 12.03 3.87
N MET A 48 21.99 11.73 2.57
CA MET A 48 20.83 11.39 1.74
C MET A 48 20.19 10.07 2.18
N GLY A 49 20.99 9.05 2.49
CA GLY A 49 20.48 7.77 2.99
C GLY A 49 19.77 7.90 4.33
N VAL A 50 20.33 8.71 5.24
CA VAL A 50 19.70 9.04 6.53
C VAL A 50 18.40 9.82 6.31
N PHE A 51 18.39 10.83 5.45
CA PHE A 51 17.20 11.61 5.12
C PHE A 51 16.08 10.74 4.55
N MET A 52 16.37 9.90 3.54
CA MET A 52 15.38 8.97 2.98
C MET A 52 14.84 7.97 3.99
N PHE A 53 15.70 7.47 4.89
CA PHE A 53 15.28 6.57 5.96
C PHE A 53 14.38 7.28 6.97
N PHE A 54 14.71 8.53 7.32
CA PHE A 54 13.87 9.35 8.20
C PHE A 54 12.55 9.73 7.55
N ASP A 55 12.50 10.09 6.26
CA ASP A 55 11.25 10.37 5.54
C ASP A 55 10.34 9.15 5.50
N LEU A 56 10.89 7.97 5.19
CA LEU A 56 10.10 6.72 5.18
C LEU A 56 9.60 6.37 6.58
N ALA A 57 10.45 6.50 7.60
CA ALA A 57 10.05 6.26 8.99
C ALA A 57 9.05 7.32 9.50
N TYR A 58 9.18 8.57 9.04
CA TYR A 58 8.32 9.68 9.38
C TYR A 58 6.93 9.51 8.77
N ASP A 59 6.83 9.07 7.52
CA ASP A 59 5.55 8.74 6.88
C ASP A 59 4.83 7.59 7.60
N GLN A 60 5.57 6.61 8.14
CA GLN A 60 4.98 5.55 8.98
C GLN A 60 4.52 6.05 10.36
N MET A 61 5.15 7.10 10.90
CA MET A 61 4.83 7.65 12.22
C MET A 61 3.85 8.80 12.21
N LYS A 62 3.58 9.42 11.04
CA LYS A 62 2.55 10.45 10.94
C LYS A 62 1.22 9.81 11.33
N PRO A 63 0.59 10.24 12.44
CA PRO A 63 -0.76 9.80 12.75
C PRO A 63 -1.62 10.21 11.57
N ALA A 64 -2.32 9.25 10.96
CA ALA A 64 -3.34 9.56 9.98
C ALA A 64 -4.22 10.65 10.59
N GLU A 65 -4.32 11.80 9.92
CA GLU A 65 -5.20 12.88 10.34
C GLU A 65 -6.61 12.28 10.30
N THR A 66 -7.07 11.84 11.47
CA THR A 66 -8.36 11.21 11.65
C THR A 66 -9.35 12.36 11.64
N THR A 67 -9.60 12.93 10.45
CA THR A 67 -10.93 13.42 10.15
C THR A 67 -11.83 12.26 10.50
N SER A 68 -12.60 12.39 11.57
CA SER A 68 -13.53 11.37 12.02
C SER A 68 -14.51 11.12 10.88
N ALA A 69 -14.15 10.20 9.99
CA ALA A 69 -15.09 9.57 9.10
C ALA A 69 -16.24 9.10 10.00
N PRO A 70 -17.50 9.30 9.58
CA PRO A 70 -18.63 8.77 10.33
C PRO A 70 -18.29 7.32 10.66
N GLN A 71 -18.35 6.98 11.95
CA GLN A 71 -18.13 5.63 12.46
C GLN A 71 -19.20 4.75 11.82
N PHE A 72 -18.96 4.31 10.59
CA PHE A 72 -19.81 3.34 9.93
C PHE A 72 -19.72 2.09 10.79
N GLN A 73 -20.84 1.68 11.37
CA GLN A 73 -20.94 0.35 11.94
C GLN A 73 -20.79 -0.61 10.76
N PHE A 74 -19.57 -1.08 10.53
CA PHE A 74 -19.26 -2.09 9.52
C PHE A 74 -19.75 -3.49 9.92
N ASN A 75 -20.61 -3.58 10.94
CA ASN A 75 -21.11 -4.81 11.47
C ASN A 75 -22.64 -4.84 11.33
N CYS A 76 -23.13 -5.74 10.48
CA CYS A 76 -24.54 -6.00 10.29
C CYS A 76 -25.10 -7.04 11.27
N GLY A 77 -24.33 -7.40 12.30
CA GLY A 77 -24.72 -8.39 13.28
C GLY A 77 -24.71 -9.81 12.73
N SER A 78 -25.34 -10.70 13.48
CA SER A 78 -25.43 -12.14 13.20
C SER A 78 -26.84 -12.58 12.83
N SER A 79 -27.82 -11.69 12.94
CA SER A 79 -29.22 -11.97 12.62
C SER A 79 -29.82 -10.89 11.74
N THR A 80 -30.86 -11.27 10.99
CA THR A 80 -31.62 -10.37 10.12
C THR A 80 -32.22 -9.18 10.88
N SER A 81 -32.66 -9.37 12.12
CA SER A 81 -33.19 -8.29 12.96
C SER A 81 -32.10 -7.31 13.39
N GLU A 82 -30.90 -7.79 13.75
CA GLU A 82 -29.73 -6.96 14.05
C GLU A 82 -29.29 -6.17 12.82
N ALA A 83 -29.26 -6.81 11.65
CA ALA A 83 -28.87 -6.16 10.40
C ALA A 83 -29.82 -5.02 10.02
N ARG A 84 -31.14 -5.25 10.15
CA ARG A 84 -32.16 -4.22 9.93
C ARG A 84 -32.04 -3.09 10.95
N ALA A 85 -31.83 -3.40 12.22
CA ALA A 85 -31.64 -2.41 13.27
C ALA A 85 -30.37 -1.57 13.08
N ALA A 86 -29.31 -2.16 12.52
CA ALA A 86 -28.07 -1.49 12.13
C ALA A 86 -28.18 -0.68 10.82
N GLY A 87 -29.31 -0.76 10.12
CA GLY A 87 -29.53 -0.07 8.84
C GLY A 87 -28.78 -0.70 7.66
N CYS A 88 -28.37 -1.96 7.78
CA CYS A 88 -27.75 -2.69 6.68
C CYS A 88 -28.75 -3.00 5.56
N ARG A 89 -28.20 -3.20 4.36
CA ARG A 89 -28.94 -3.57 3.15
C ARG A 89 -28.67 -5.03 2.83
N PHE A 90 -29.72 -5.75 2.48
CA PHE A 90 -29.58 -7.13 2.02
C PHE A 90 -29.17 -7.15 0.55
N ASP A 91 -28.01 -7.74 0.24
CA ASP A 91 -27.53 -7.95 -1.12
C ASP A 91 -27.89 -9.36 -1.60
N SER A 92 -28.94 -9.47 -2.43
CA SER A 92 -29.37 -10.75 -3.01
C SER A 92 -28.36 -11.38 -3.97
N THR A 93 -27.38 -10.60 -4.44
CA THR A 93 -26.31 -11.10 -5.32
C THR A 93 -25.39 -12.05 -4.58
N THR A 94 -25.13 -11.76 -3.30
CA THR A 94 -24.21 -12.50 -2.45
C THR A 94 -24.90 -13.13 -1.23
N PHE A 95 -26.21 -12.94 -1.08
CA PHE A 95 -27.03 -13.35 0.07
C PHE A 95 -26.42 -12.94 1.41
N THR A 96 -25.97 -11.68 1.50
CA THR A 96 -25.33 -11.16 2.70
C THR A 96 -25.85 -9.77 3.06
N TRP A 97 -25.81 -9.45 4.34
CA TRP A 97 -26.15 -8.13 4.86
C TRP A 97 -24.90 -7.25 4.81
N VAL A 98 -24.99 -6.12 4.11
CA VAL A 98 -23.87 -5.19 3.93
C VAL A 98 -24.24 -3.78 4.41
N PRO A 99 -23.27 -3.00 4.92
CA PRO A 99 -23.50 -1.58 5.21
C PRO A 99 -23.96 -0.83 3.95
N PRO A 100 -24.75 0.25 4.08
CA PRO A 100 -25.24 1.01 2.93
C PRO A 100 -24.15 1.50 1.96
N ALA A 101 -22.98 1.85 2.48
CA ALA A 101 -21.84 2.28 1.67
C ALA A 101 -21.28 1.15 0.78
N CYS A 102 -21.44 -0.11 1.19
CA CYS A 102 -20.94 -1.29 0.47
C CYS A 102 -21.97 -1.86 -0.52
N PHE A 103 -23.22 -1.40 -0.44
CA PHE A 103 -24.34 -1.93 -1.21
C PHE A 103 -24.24 -1.56 -2.69
N GLY A 104 -23.99 -2.57 -3.53
CA GLY A 104 -23.84 -2.41 -4.98
C GLY A 104 -25.17 -2.53 -5.72
N GLU A 105 -26.08 -1.57 -5.54
CA GLU A 105 -27.44 -1.58 -6.14
C GLU A 105 -27.47 -1.91 -7.64
N PRO A 106 -26.63 -1.30 -8.51
CA PRO A 106 -26.67 -1.60 -9.94
C PRO A 106 -26.29 -3.05 -10.29
N LEU A 107 -25.42 -3.68 -9.50
CA LEU A 107 -25.02 -5.07 -9.73
C LEU A 107 -26.12 -6.04 -9.26
N MET A 108 -26.78 -5.70 -8.16
CA MET A 108 -27.91 -6.47 -7.64
C MET A 108 -29.10 -6.43 -8.60
N GLU A 109 -29.43 -5.26 -9.14
CA GLU A 109 -30.49 -5.13 -10.14
C GLU A 109 -30.16 -5.93 -11.41
N GLU A 110 -28.92 -5.90 -11.87
CA GLU A 110 -28.48 -6.72 -12.99
C GLU A 110 -28.64 -8.22 -12.71
N PHE A 111 -28.27 -8.66 -11.51
CA PHE A 111 -28.46 -10.04 -11.08
C PHE A 111 -29.94 -10.43 -11.08
N LEU A 112 -30.80 -9.63 -10.45
CA LEU A 112 -32.24 -9.87 -10.40
C LEU A 112 -32.91 -9.82 -11.78
N GLY A 113 -32.41 -9.00 -12.71
CA GLY A 113 -32.90 -8.88 -14.08
C GLY A 113 -32.37 -9.95 -15.04
N SER A 114 -31.32 -10.69 -14.65
CA SER A 114 -30.67 -11.65 -15.55
C SER A 114 -31.52 -12.89 -15.84
N LYS A 115 -32.33 -13.35 -14.88
CA LYS A 115 -33.22 -14.51 -14.97
C LYS A 115 -34.43 -14.36 -14.05
N ASN A 116 -35.46 -15.16 -14.29
CA ASN A 116 -36.58 -15.29 -13.36
C ASN A 116 -36.20 -16.26 -12.23
N TRP A 117 -35.67 -15.71 -11.13
CA TRP A 117 -35.24 -16.49 -9.98
C TRP A 117 -36.43 -17.12 -9.26
N THR A 118 -36.26 -18.37 -8.85
CA THR A 118 -37.21 -19.10 -8.01
C THR A 118 -36.45 -19.70 -6.85
N TRP A 119 -36.80 -19.27 -5.64
CA TRP A 119 -36.27 -19.77 -4.39
C TRP A 119 -37.34 -20.56 -3.64
N SER A 120 -36.91 -21.47 -2.76
CA SER A 120 -37.84 -22.27 -1.95
C SER A 120 -38.75 -21.44 -1.03
N LEU A 121 -38.33 -20.21 -0.70
CA LEU A 121 -39.01 -19.28 0.20
C LEU A 121 -39.03 -17.87 -0.42
N ASP A 122 -39.56 -17.73 -1.64
CA ASP A 122 -39.46 -16.52 -2.46
C ASP A 122 -39.74 -15.20 -1.71
N ASP A 123 -40.79 -15.16 -0.88
CA ASP A 123 -41.15 -13.95 -0.11
C ASP A 123 -40.07 -13.58 0.91
N PHE A 124 -39.54 -14.58 1.63
CA PHE A 124 -38.55 -14.40 2.70
C PHE A 124 -37.12 -14.27 2.15
N ALA A 125 -36.84 -14.93 1.02
CA ALA A 125 -35.57 -14.92 0.32
C ALA A 125 -35.16 -13.51 -0.10
N ARG A 126 -36.13 -12.74 -0.59
CA ARG A 126 -35.93 -11.36 -1.06
C ARG A 126 -35.71 -10.38 0.10
N GLU A 127 -36.28 -10.69 1.25
CA GLU A 127 -36.20 -9.88 2.46
C GLU A 127 -35.01 -10.24 3.36
N GLY A 128 -34.28 -11.31 3.02
CA GLY A 128 -33.17 -11.85 3.80
C GLY A 128 -33.61 -12.50 5.10
N ASP A 129 -34.86 -12.99 5.17
CA ASP A 129 -35.46 -13.54 6.39
C ASP A 129 -35.57 -15.07 6.34
N PHE A 130 -34.43 -15.73 6.17
CA PHE A 130 -34.34 -17.18 6.08
C PHE A 130 -33.12 -17.71 6.83
N GLU A 131 -33.27 -18.87 7.47
CA GLU A 131 -32.16 -19.60 8.08
C GLU A 131 -31.41 -20.45 7.05
N SER A 132 -32.15 -21.06 6.12
CA SER A 132 -31.63 -21.88 5.05
C SER A 132 -32.48 -21.71 3.80
N LEU A 133 -31.84 -21.68 2.62
CA LEU A 133 -32.52 -21.51 1.35
C LEU A 133 -32.06 -22.55 0.35
N TYR A 134 -33.02 -23.26 -0.25
CA TYR A 134 -32.74 -24.21 -1.32
C TYR A 134 -32.86 -23.51 -2.67
N THR A 135 -31.89 -23.78 -3.54
CA THR A 135 -31.77 -23.16 -4.84
C THR A 135 -31.31 -24.16 -5.89
N THR A 136 -31.36 -23.76 -7.16
CA THR A 136 -30.94 -24.62 -8.28
C THR A 136 -29.45 -24.50 -8.55
N MET A 137 -28.86 -25.48 -9.23
CA MET A 137 -27.46 -25.37 -9.70
C MET A 137 -27.25 -24.19 -10.65
N ASP A 138 -28.26 -23.84 -11.45
CA ASP A 138 -28.22 -22.69 -12.35
C ASP A 138 -28.11 -21.37 -11.58
N TYR A 139 -28.82 -21.26 -10.45
CA TYR A 139 -28.66 -20.15 -9.52
C TYR A 139 -27.25 -20.11 -8.96
N HIS A 140 -26.71 -21.22 -8.45
CA HIS A 140 -25.36 -21.28 -7.89
C HIS A 140 -24.29 -20.77 -8.87
N VAL A 141 -24.31 -21.25 -10.11
CA VAL A 141 -23.34 -20.81 -11.15
C VAL A 141 -23.47 -19.31 -11.41
N THR A 142 -24.70 -18.80 -11.49
CA THR A 142 -24.93 -17.38 -11.75
C THR A 142 -24.52 -16.52 -10.56
N HIS A 143 -24.94 -16.87 -9.34
CA HIS A 143 -24.54 -16.22 -8.10
C HIS A 143 -23.00 -16.14 -7.99
N CYS A 144 -22.30 -17.25 -8.22
CA CYS A 144 -20.84 -17.27 -8.20
C CYS A 144 -20.24 -16.33 -9.25
N ALA A 145 -20.74 -16.36 -10.50
CA ALA A 145 -20.25 -15.47 -11.55
C ALA A 145 -20.45 -13.98 -11.18
N TYR A 146 -21.56 -13.63 -10.55
CA TYR A 146 -21.82 -12.26 -10.09
C TYR A 146 -21.00 -11.86 -8.86
N ALA A 147 -20.71 -12.77 -7.94
CA ALA A 147 -19.76 -12.53 -6.85
C ALA A 147 -18.35 -12.23 -7.40
N TRP A 148 -17.88 -12.99 -8.39
CA TRP A 148 -16.64 -12.69 -9.10
C TRP A 148 -16.70 -11.35 -9.83
N LYS A 149 -17.83 -11.02 -10.45
CA LYS A 149 -18.04 -9.72 -11.10
C LYS A 149 -17.97 -8.57 -10.10
N LYS A 150 -18.53 -8.72 -8.89
CA LYS A 150 -18.45 -7.75 -7.79
C LYS A 150 -16.99 -7.48 -7.40
N LEU A 151 -16.22 -8.56 -7.18
CA LEU A 151 -14.79 -8.48 -6.88
C LEU A 151 -14.02 -7.81 -8.01
N HIS A 152 -14.21 -8.25 -9.25
CA HIS A 152 -13.54 -7.69 -10.42
C HIS A 152 -13.84 -6.20 -10.58
N ARG A 153 -15.10 -5.77 -10.44
CA ARG A 153 -15.46 -4.34 -10.52
C ARG A 153 -14.73 -3.52 -9.46
N SER A 154 -14.65 -4.01 -8.22
CA SER A 154 -13.99 -3.34 -7.10
C SER A 154 -12.47 -3.21 -7.32
N LEU A 155 -11.83 -4.26 -7.83
CA LEU A 155 -10.39 -4.26 -8.12
C LEU A 155 -10.04 -3.28 -9.27
N PHE A 156 -10.89 -3.21 -10.30
CA PHE A 156 -10.62 -2.35 -11.46
C PHE A 156 -11.02 -0.89 -11.25
N SER A 157 -12.03 -0.61 -10.42
CA SER A 157 -12.36 0.77 -10.03
C SER A 157 -11.38 1.34 -9.01
N GLY A 158 -10.63 0.48 -8.30
CA GLY A 158 -9.83 0.86 -7.13
C GLY A 158 -10.68 1.13 -5.88
N ASP A 159 -12.00 0.94 -5.97
CA ASP A 159 -12.93 1.11 -4.86
C ASP A 159 -13.23 -0.24 -4.21
N LEU A 160 -12.58 -0.50 -3.08
CA LEU A 160 -12.73 -1.74 -2.32
C LEU A 160 -13.93 -1.73 -1.37
N SER A 161 -14.72 -0.64 -1.31
CA SER A 161 -15.90 -0.56 -0.44
C SER A 161 -16.96 -1.63 -0.75
N HIS A 162 -16.98 -2.11 -2.00
CA HIS A 162 -17.87 -3.16 -2.46
C HIS A 162 -17.35 -4.57 -2.21
N ILE A 163 -16.19 -4.76 -1.57
CA ILE A 163 -15.71 -6.08 -1.15
C ILE A 163 -16.15 -6.31 0.29
N ASP A 164 -17.18 -7.15 0.46
CA ASP A 164 -17.62 -7.59 1.78
C ASP A 164 -16.77 -8.75 2.31
N GLY A 165 -16.85 -9.00 3.62
CA GLY A 165 -16.15 -10.12 4.26
C GLY A 165 -16.54 -11.48 3.67
N TYR A 166 -17.75 -11.61 3.13
CA TYR A 166 -18.19 -12.78 2.39
C TYR A 166 -17.37 -12.95 1.09
N THR A 167 -17.25 -11.92 0.26
CA THR A 167 -16.46 -11.97 -0.99
C THR A 167 -14.95 -12.08 -0.72
N ALA A 168 -14.46 -11.50 0.38
CA ALA A 168 -13.05 -11.52 0.76
C ALA A 168 -12.61 -12.82 1.46
N SER A 169 -13.51 -13.57 2.08
CA SER A 169 -13.14 -14.78 2.81
C SER A 169 -13.00 -15.99 1.88
N THR A 170 -11.95 -16.79 2.09
CA THR A 170 -11.80 -18.12 1.46
C THR A 170 -12.82 -19.13 2.01
N ALA A 171 -13.56 -18.77 3.06
CA ALA A 171 -14.61 -19.61 3.63
C ALA A 171 -15.87 -19.63 2.76
N SER A 172 -16.12 -18.60 1.95
CA SER A 172 -17.31 -18.52 1.10
C SER A 172 -17.34 -19.59 0.02
N THR A 173 -16.19 -20.00 -0.52
CA THR A 173 -16.13 -21.19 -1.39
C THR A 173 -16.47 -22.47 -0.64
N SER A 174 -16.13 -22.59 0.65
CA SER A 174 -16.45 -23.77 1.47
C SER A 174 -17.89 -23.79 1.99
N ALA A 175 -18.49 -22.65 2.32
CA ALA A 175 -19.88 -22.54 2.73
C ALA A 175 -20.83 -22.92 1.58
N ILE A 176 -20.49 -22.52 0.35
CA ILE A 176 -21.24 -22.90 -0.84
C ILE A 176 -21.14 -24.42 -1.12
N ILE A 177 -20.01 -25.06 -0.81
CA ILE A 177 -19.83 -26.51 -0.99
C ILE A 177 -20.42 -27.32 0.19
N GLY A 178 -20.52 -26.71 1.38
CA GLY A 178 -20.91 -27.37 2.63
C GLY A 178 -22.38 -27.25 3.03
N GLU A 179 -23.06 -26.14 2.71
CA GLU A 179 -24.48 -25.93 3.05
C GLU A 179 -25.45 -26.14 1.87
N ILE A 180 -24.94 -26.27 0.64
CA ILE A 180 -25.70 -26.90 -0.45
C ILE A 180 -25.59 -28.41 -0.24
N SER A 181 -26.32 -28.91 0.76
CA SER A 181 -26.62 -30.33 0.86
C SER A 181 -27.22 -30.75 -0.46
N TRP A 182 -26.42 -31.45 -1.26
CA TRP A 182 -26.77 -32.15 -2.47
C TRP A 182 -28.10 -32.89 -2.27
N LEU A 183 -29.20 -32.28 -2.71
CA LEU A 183 -30.45 -32.96 -2.96
C LEU A 183 -30.55 -33.12 -4.47
N TRP A 184 -29.87 -34.18 -4.91
CA TRP A 184 -29.96 -34.92 -6.17
C TRP A 184 -29.69 -34.16 -7.47
#